data_AF-A0A9E0QGL6-F1
#
_entry.id   AF-A0A9E0QGL6-F1
#
_cell.length_a   1.000
_cell.length_b   1.000
_cell.length_c   1.000
_cell.angle_alpha   90.00
_cell.angle_beta   90.00
_cell.angle_gamma   90.00
#
_symmetry.space_group_name_H-M   'P 1'
#
loop_
_entity.id
_entity.type
_entity.pdbx_description
1 polymer ?
#
loop_
_entity_poly.entity_id
_entity_poly.type
_entity_poly.pdbx_seq_one_letter_code
_entity_poly.pdbx_strand_id
1 'polypeptide(L)' 'MTKKEIHKTDNNDCEWLFGLHTVQAILKTSASKVQEIRVQKGRDDQRLKKILYLAEQQEIPVTWVLRSDL' A
#
# COMPACT_ATOMS: atom_id res chain seq x y z
N MET A 1 -30.22 31.67 -11.35
CA MET A 1 -30.45 30.21 -11.32
C MET A 1 -29.76 29.67 -12.57
N THR A 2 -28.83 28.73 -12.62
CA THR A 2 -28.45 27.53 -11.82
C THR A 2 -27.35 26.90 -12.71
N LYS A 3 -26.20 26.36 -12.30
CA LYS A 3 -25.74 25.76 -11.04
C LYS A 3 -24.24 26.00 -10.95
N LYS A 4 -23.75 26.25 -9.74
CA LYS A 4 -22.33 26.29 -9.39
C LYS A 4 -21.82 24.85 -9.45
N GLU A 5 -20.97 24.51 -10.42
CA GLU A 5 -20.20 23.26 -10.40
C GLU A 5 -19.25 23.31 -9.21
N ILE A 6 -19.66 22.63 -8.14
CA ILE A 6 -18.83 22.37 -6.98
C ILE A 6 -17.74 21.41 -7.48
N HIS A 7 -16.57 21.95 -7.80
CA HIS A 7 -15.36 21.16 -7.96
C HIS A 7 -15.08 20.54 -6.59
N LYS A 8 -15.50 19.29 -6.43
CA LYS A 8 -15.20 18.48 -5.26
C LYS A 8 -13.72 18.12 -5.38
N THR A 9 -12.87 18.92 -4.77
CA THR A 9 -11.45 18.64 -4.59
C THR A 9 -11.34 17.41 -3.68
N ASP A 10 -11.46 16.22 -4.23
CA ASP A 10 -11.05 14.99 -3.57
C ASP A 10 -9.51 14.96 -3.56
N ASN A 11 -8.90 15.66 -2.60
CA ASN A 11 -7.49 15.46 -2.26
C ASN A 11 -7.34 14.08 -1.60
N ASN A 12 -7.38 13.02 -2.41
CA ASN A 12 -6.97 11.67 -2.05
C ASN A 12 -5.45 11.56 -2.20
N ASP A 13 -4.72 12.37 -1.43
CA ASP A 13 -3.25 12.32 -1.41
C ASP A 13 -2.82 11.03 -0.70
N CYS A 14 -2.62 9.97 -1.48
CA CYS A 14 -2.07 8.72 -0.98
C CYS A 14 -0.54 8.84 -0.93
N GLU A 15 0.05 8.54 0.23
CA GLU A 15 1.50 8.55 0.42
C GLU A 15 2.06 7.12 0.39
N TRP A 16 3.21 6.97 -0.28
CA TRP A 16 3.98 5.73 -0.25
C TRP A 16 4.87 5.68 0.98
N LEU A 17 4.78 4.57 1.73
CA LEU A 17 5.65 4.31 2.88
C LEU A 17 6.60 3.17 2.55
N PHE A 18 7.87 3.35 2.91
CA PHE A 18 8.94 2.46 2.50
C PHE A 18 9.58 1.73 3.68
N GLY A 19 10.20 0.59 3.37
CA GLY A 19 10.94 -0.22 4.31
C GLY A 19 10.10 -1.32 4.98
N LEU A 20 10.71 -2.52 5.07
CA LEU A 20 10.02 -3.70 5.58
C LEU A 20 9.49 -3.55 7.02
N HIS A 21 10.23 -2.85 7.89
CA HIS A 21 9.83 -2.68 9.28
C HIS A 21 8.59 -1.78 9.40
N THR A 22 8.61 -0.64 8.70
CA THR A 22 7.50 0.31 8.63
C THR A 22 6.24 -0.36 8.09
N VAL A 23 6.34 -1.04 6.95
CA VAL A 23 5.21 -1.75 6.34
C VAL A 23 4.67 -2.81 7.31
N GLN A 24 5.53 -3.62 7.93
CA GLN A 24 5.09 -4.63 8.89
C GLN A 24 4.40 -4.02 10.12
N ALA A 25 4.88 -2.89 10.63
CA ALA A 25 4.26 -2.21 11.76
C ALA A 25 2.86 -1.71 11.40
N ILE A 26 2.71 -1.09 10.23
CA ILE A 26 1.42 -0.57 9.74
C ILE A 26 0.42 -1.70 9.52
N LEU A 27 0.83 -2.81 8.90
CA LEU A 27 -0.05 -3.97 8.72
C LEU A 27 -0.52 -4.58 10.04
N LYS A 28 0.21 -4.38 11.14
CA LYS A 28 -0.20 -4.84 12.47
C LYS A 28 -1.12 -3.86 13.20
N THR A 29 -0.96 -2.56 12.98
CA THR A 29 -1.61 -1.52 13.79
C THR A 29 -2.70 -0.75 13.05
N SER A 30 -2.66 -0.71 11.73
CA SER A 30 -3.48 0.18 10.90
C SER A 30 -3.66 -0.36 9.46
N ALA A 31 -3.82 -1.68 9.30
CA ALA A 31 -3.97 -2.33 8.00
C ALA A 31 -5.09 -1.73 7.14
N SER A 32 -6.21 -1.32 7.75
CA SER A 32 -7.34 -0.70 7.04
C SER A 32 -7.03 0.62 6.34
N LYS A 33 -5.88 1.25 6.62
CA LYS A 33 -5.39 2.46 5.94
C LYS A 33 -4.54 2.15 4.71
N VAL A 34 -4.16 0.88 4.50
CA VAL A 34 -3.30 0.46 3.40
C VAL A 34 -4.17 0.11 2.19
N GLN A 35 -3.92 0.77 1.06
CA GLN A 35 -4.67 0.53 -0.17
C GLN A 35 -4.02 -0.53 -1.06
N GLU A 36 -2.68 -0.52 -1.16
CA GLU A 36 -1.93 -1.54 -1.87
C GLU A 36 -0.50 -1.67 -1.33
N ILE A 37 0.16 -2.79 -1.64
CA ILE A 37 1.58 -3.01 -1.37
C ILE A 37 2.28 -3.33 -2.69
N ARG A 38 3.38 -2.63 -2.96
CA ARG A 38 4.27 -2.95 -4.07
C ARG A 38 5.54 -3.61 -3.57
N VAL A 39 5.91 -4.73 -4.21
CA VAL A 39 7.07 -5.53 -3.83
C VAL A 39 7.98 -5.70 -5.03
N GLN A 40 9.28 -5.47 -4.86
CA GLN A 40 10.26 -5.69 -5.91
C GLN A 40 10.30 -7.17 -6.32
N LYS A 41 10.19 -7.46 -7.61
CA LYS A 41 10.40 -8.80 -8.19
C LYS A 41 11.79 -9.34 -7.83
N GLY A 42 11.87 -10.66 -7.64
CA GLY A 42 13.10 -11.39 -7.31
C GLY A 42 13.43 -11.44 -5.81
N ARG A 43 12.59 -10.87 -4.94
CA ARG A 43 12.73 -11.04 -3.49
C ARG A 43 12.11 -12.34 -3.02
N ASP A 44 12.90 -13.16 -2.34
CA ASP A 44 12.46 -14.34 -1.60
C ASP A 44 13.20 -14.37 -0.26
N ASP A 45 12.70 -13.59 0.70
CA ASP A 45 13.29 -13.54 2.03
C ASP A 45 12.23 -13.67 3.12
N GLN A 46 12.65 -14.14 4.30
CA GLN A 46 11.74 -14.43 5.41
C GLN A 46 11.01 -13.17 5.92
N ARG A 47 11.62 -11.99 5.82
CA ARG A 47 11.00 -10.74 6.29
C ARG A 47 9.86 -10.36 5.35
N LEU A 48 10.07 -10.47 4.04
CA LEU A 48 9.04 -10.26 3.04
C LEU A 48 7.90 -11.27 3.19
N LYS A 49 8.19 -12.57 3.39
CA LYS A 49 7.15 -13.60 3.61
C LYS A 49 6.19 -13.25 4.75
N LYS A 50 6.70 -12.67 5.85
CA LYS A 50 5.86 -12.19 6.97
C LYS A 50 4.94 -11.04 6.56
N ILE A 51 5.40 -10.13 5.70
CA ILE A 51 4.59 -9.02 5.18
C ILE A 51 3.50 -9.55 4.25
N LEU A 52 3.85 -10.44 3.33
CA LEU A 52 2.89 -11.04 2.39
C LEU A 52 1.80 -11.80 3.14
N TYR A 53 2.16 -12.57 4.16
CA TYR A 53 1.19 -13.25 5.02
C TYR A 53 0.24 -12.27 5.71
N LEU A 54 0.76 -11.18 6.30
CA LEU A 54 -0.08 -10.17 6.94
C LEU A 54 -1.01 -9.47 5.95
N ALA A 55 -0.53 -9.19 4.74
CA ALA A 55 -1.32 -8.56 3.69
C ALA A 55 -2.46 -9.48 3.21
N GLU A 56 -2.16 -10.76 3.00
CA GLU A 56 -3.15 -11.79 2.62
C GLU A 56 -4.24 -11.93 3.69
N GLN A 57 -3.88 -12.01 4.98
CA GLN A 57 -4.84 -12.10 6.08
C GLN A 57 -5.75 -10.87 6.22
N GLN A 58 -5.41 -9.76 5.58
CA GLN A 58 -6.17 -8.50 5.61
C GLN A 58 -6.74 -8.16 4.23
N GLU A 59 -6.64 -9.07 3.26
CA GLU A 59 -7.12 -8.91 1.88
C GLU A 59 -6.55 -7.66 1.18
N ILE A 60 -5.32 -7.26 1.54
CA ILE A 60 -4.64 -6.11 0.93
C ILE A 60 -3.99 -6.54 -0.39
N PRO A 61 -4.27 -5.85 -1.51
CA PRO A 61 -3.65 -6.15 -2.80
C PRO A 61 -2.12 -6.02 -2.76
N VAL A 62 -1.44 -7.03 -3.31
CA VAL A 62 0.02 -7.02 -3.46
C VAL A 62 0.40 -7.15 -4.94
N THR A 63 1.19 -6.19 -5.43
CA THR A 63 1.69 -6.18 -6.81
C THR A 63 3.21 -6.33 -6.84
N TRP A 64 3.70 -7.27 -7.65
CA TRP A 64 5.13 -7.43 -7.90
C TRP A 64 5.59 -6.53 -9.04
N VAL A 65 6.53 -5.64 -8.75
CA VAL A 65 7.00 -4.60 -9.68
C VAL A 65 8.50 -4.71 -9.97
N LEU A 66 8.97 -4.12 -11.07
CA LEU A 66 10.42 -4.07 -11.34
C LEU A 66 11.08 -3.05 -10.41
N ARG A 67 12.42 -3.12 -10.30
CA ARG A 67 13.17 -2.14 -9.50
C ARG A 67 13.01 -0.70 -10.02
N SER A 68 12.80 -0.54 -11.33
CA SER A 68 12.57 0.76 -11.98
C SER A 68 11.26 1.43 -11.56
N ASP A 69 10.33 0.65 -11.00
CA ASP A 69 8.96 1.08 -10.72
C ASP A 69 8.73 1.34 -9.22
N LEU A 70 9.80 1.33 -8.42
CA LEU A 70 9.84 1.57 -6.97
C LEU A 70 10.55 2.87 -6.61
#